data_AF-X1EK15-F1
#
_entry.id   AF-X1EK15-F1
#
_cell.length_a   1.000
_cell.length_b   1.000
_cell.length_c   1.000
_cell.angle_alpha   90.00
_cell.angle_beta   90.00
_cell.angle_gamma   90.00
#
_symmetry.space_group_name_H-M   'P 1'
#
loop_
_entity.id
_entity.type
_entity.pdbx_description
1 polymer ?
#
loop_
_entity_poly.entity_id
_entity_poly.type
_entity_poly.pdbx_seq_one_letter_code
_entity_poly.pdbx_strand_id
1 'polypeptide(L)'
;GYIYMMKLHHLVDDKIHARATGPYSLITQQPLGGKARTGGQRFGEMEVWALEGYGAAYTLQEMLTVKSDDVEGRTKIYESMVKGQNILEAGTPLSFDVLCNELRGLGLNIQLEKKRLGGTAL
;
A
#
# COMPACT_ATOMS: atom_id res chain seq x y z
N GLY A 1 15.13 48.50 -19.89
CA GLY A 1 15.33 47.52 -20.98
C GLY A 1 14.09 46.66 -21.09
N TYR A 2 13.84 46.08 -22.26
CA TYR A 2 12.72 45.16 -22.48
C TYR A 2 13.22 43.72 -22.32
N ILE A 3 12.57 42.94 -21.46
CA ILE A 3 12.89 41.54 -21.23
C ILE A 3 11.79 40.69 -21.87
N TYR A 4 12.20 39.74 -22.71
CA TYR A 4 11.29 38.76 -23.28
C TYR A 4 11.27 37.52 -22.40
N MET A 5 10.07 37.12 -21.94
CA MET A 5 9.87 35.98 -21.05
C MET A 5 8.91 35.00 -21.70
N MET A 6 9.28 33.72 -21.74
CA MET A 6 8.45 32.66 -22.35
C MET A 6 7.71 31.86 -21.27
N LYS A 7 6.45 31.52 -21.54
CA LYS A 7 5.67 30.59 -20.72
C LYS A 7 6.00 29.15 -21.12
N LEU A 8 6.47 28.35 -20.18
CA LEU A 8 6.77 26.93 -20.38
C LEU A 8 5.49 26.07 -20.32
N HIS A 9 5.54 24.89 -20.95
CA HIS A 9 4.42 23.94 -21.00
C HIS A 9 4.10 23.28 -19.65
N HIS A 10 5.04 23.27 -18.71
CA HIS A 10 4.85 22.59 -17.43
C HIS A 10 4.04 23.43 -16.44
N LEU A 11 2.72 23.34 -16.55
CA LEU A 11 1.79 24.02 -15.66
C LEU A 11 1.40 23.16 -14.45
N VAL A 12 1.04 23.82 -13.36
CA VAL A 12 0.60 23.15 -12.12
C VAL A 12 -0.73 22.41 -12.35
N ASP A 13 -1.63 23.00 -13.14
CA ASP A 13 -2.93 22.42 -13.49
C ASP A 13 -2.79 21.01 -14.10
N ASP A 14 -1.73 20.79 -14.88
CA ASP A 14 -1.42 19.49 -15.49
C ASP A 14 -0.79 18.51 -14.50
N LYS A 15 -0.18 18.99 -13.42
CA LYS A 15 0.61 18.18 -12.48
C LYS A 15 -0.11 17.83 -11.18
N ILE A 16 -1.08 18.63 -10.74
CA ILE A 16 -1.87 18.31 -9.54
C ILE A 16 -2.63 17.00 -9.75
N HIS A 17 -2.54 16.11 -8.78
CA HIS A 17 -3.23 14.83 -8.74
C HIS A 17 -3.47 14.41 -7.28
N ALA A 18 -4.67 13.94 -6.99
CA ALA A 18 -5.05 13.42 -5.68
C ALA A 18 -5.94 12.19 -5.87
N ARG A 19 -5.84 11.25 -4.93
CA ARG A 19 -6.62 10.01 -4.95
C ARG A 19 -7.08 9.68 -3.53
N ALA A 20 -8.36 9.33 -3.42
CA ALA A 20 -8.93 8.70 -2.23
C ALA A 20 -9.08 7.19 -2.46
N THR A 21 -9.98 6.80 -3.37
CA THR A 21 -10.16 5.41 -3.84
C THR A 21 -10.05 5.37 -5.36
N GLY A 22 -9.94 4.18 -5.95
CA GLY A 22 -9.77 4.05 -7.41
C GLY A 22 -9.53 2.61 -7.85
N PRO A 23 -9.12 2.40 -9.11
CA PRO A 23 -8.89 1.07 -9.66
C PRO A 23 -7.63 0.40 -9.07
N TYR A 24 -7.66 -0.93 -9.05
CA TYR A 24 -6.61 -1.79 -8.54
C TYR A 24 -6.14 -2.78 -9.62
N SER A 25 -4.91 -3.25 -9.48
CA SER A 25 -4.36 -4.33 -10.30
C SER A 25 -5.12 -5.63 -10.06
N LEU A 26 -5.37 -6.41 -11.12
CA LEU A 26 -6.07 -7.70 -11.00
C LEU A 26 -5.27 -8.72 -10.17
N ILE A 27 -3.95 -8.75 -10.35
CA ILE A 27 -3.08 -9.77 -9.76
C ILE A 27 -2.65 -9.35 -8.35
N THR A 28 -1.99 -8.20 -8.23
CA THR A 28 -1.39 -7.75 -6.96
C THR A 28 -2.36 -7.02 -6.04
N GLN A 29 -3.56 -6.69 -6.52
CA GLN A 29 -4.55 -5.84 -5.82
C GLN A 29 -4.00 -4.49 -5.33
N GLN A 30 -2.84 -4.06 -5.84
CA GLN A 30 -2.28 -2.75 -5.53
C GLN A 30 -2.93 -1.64 -6.36
N PRO A 31 -2.95 -0.39 -5.85
CA PRO A 31 -3.45 0.76 -6.59
C PRO A 31 -2.70 0.95 -7.91
N LEU A 32 -3.41 1.15 -9.03
CA LEU A 32 -2.75 1.42 -10.32
C LEU A 32 -1.92 2.72 -10.28
N GLY A 33 -0.91 2.85 -11.14
CA GLY A 33 -0.08 4.06 -11.24
C GLY A 33 -0.56 5.05 -12.33
N GLY A 34 -0.20 6.32 -12.14
CA GLY A 34 -0.34 7.39 -13.15
C GLY A 34 -1.64 8.21 -13.06
N LYS A 35 -1.53 9.53 -13.31
CA LYS A 35 -2.64 10.49 -13.24
C LYS A 35 -3.83 10.09 -14.14
N ALA A 36 -3.56 9.65 -15.36
CA ALA A 36 -4.59 9.26 -16.34
C ALA A 36 -5.45 8.07 -15.88
N ARG A 37 -4.94 7.23 -14.97
CA ARG A 37 -5.65 6.04 -14.44
C ARG A 37 -6.13 6.23 -13.02
N THR A 38 -6.27 7.49 -12.57
CA THR A 38 -6.57 7.87 -11.19
C THR A 38 -5.68 7.11 -10.19
N GLY A 39 -4.40 7.02 -10.55
CA GLY A 39 -3.45 6.15 -9.89
C GLY A 39 -3.02 6.62 -8.51
N GLY A 40 -2.54 5.68 -7.70
CA GLY A 40 -1.95 5.97 -6.39
C GLY A 40 -0.52 6.48 -6.54
N GLN A 41 -0.01 7.08 -5.46
CA GLN A 41 1.40 7.42 -5.36
C GLN A 41 2.20 6.18 -5.01
N ARG A 42 3.37 6.00 -5.65
CA ARG A 42 4.29 4.94 -5.26
C ARG A 42 4.94 5.30 -3.93
N PHE A 43 4.78 4.42 -2.95
CA PHE A 43 5.56 4.42 -1.72
C PHE A 43 6.67 3.38 -1.89
N GLY A 44 7.89 3.85 -2.12
CA GLY A 44 9.03 3.01 -2.44
C GLY A 44 9.85 2.62 -1.22
N GLU A 45 10.92 1.87 -1.48
CA GLU A 45 11.84 1.37 -0.46
C GLU A 45 12.49 2.52 0.34
N MET A 46 12.84 3.63 -0.32
CA MET A 46 13.42 4.80 0.36
C MET A 46 12.42 5.46 1.31
N GLU A 47 11.14 5.54 0.93
CA GLU A 47 10.11 6.09 1.81
C GLU A 47 9.76 5.14 2.97
N VAL A 48 9.84 3.82 2.75
CA VAL A 48 9.75 2.81 3.82
C VAL A 48 10.85 3.05 4.85
N TRP A 49 12.11 3.17 4.40
CA TRP A 49 13.24 3.47 5.29
C TRP A 49 13.04 4.76 6.08
N ALA A 50 12.45 5.78 5.47
CA ALA A 50 12.15 7.02 6.16
C ALA A 50 11.20 6.79 7.35
N LEU A 51 10.11 6.04 7.16
CA LEU A 51 9.18 5.72 8.25
C LEU A 51 9.78 4.80 9.32
N GLU A 52 10.62 3.85 8.91
CA GLU A 52 11.35 2.98 9.84
C GLU A 52 12.31 3.80 10.70
N GLY A 53 13.04 4.75 10.12
CA GLY A 53 13.93 5.66 10.84
C GLY A 53 13.21 6.54 11.86
N TYR A 54 11.96 6.93 11.57
CA TYR A 54 11.10 7.63 12.54
C TYR A 54 10.47 6.72 13.61
N GLY A 55 10.57 5.40 13.46
CA GLY A 55 9.88 4.43 14.33
C GLY A 55 8.35 4.42 14.16
N ALA A 56 7.85 4.88 13.01
CA ALA A 56 6.42 5.02 12.72
C ALA A 56 5.77 3.68 12.29
N ALA A 57 5.84 2.66 13.16
CA ALA A 57 5.42 1.29 12.85
C ALA A 57 3.96 1.17 12.36
N TYR A 58 3.01 1.85 13.03
CA TYR A 58 1.60 1.80 12.66
C TYR A 58 1.32 2.49 11.33
N THR A 59 1.98 3.62 11.06
CA THR A 59 1.86 4.32 9.78
C THR A 59 2.43 3.47 8.64
N LEU A 60 3.57 2.83 8.87
CA LEU A 60 4.15 1.91 7.89
C LEU A 60 3.24 0.72 7.64
N GLN A 61 2.69 0.10 8.69
CA GLN A 61 1.73 -0.99 8.56
C GLN A 61 0.50 -0.56 7.77
N GLU A 62 -0.08 0.61 8.06
CA GLU A 62 -1.23 1.16 7.33
C GLU A 62 -0.93 1.39 5.84
N MET A 63 0.26 1.93 5.53
CA MET A 63 0.70 2.15 4.14
C MET A 63 0.88 0.84 3.37
N LEU A 64 1.38 -0.21 4.01
CA LEU A 64 1.65 -1.50 3.37
C LEU A 64 0.44 -2.42 3.27
N THR A 65 -0.58 -2.23 4.11
CA THR A 65 -1.76 -3.11 4.19
C THR A 65 -3.00 -2.42 3.61
N VAL A 66 -3.77 -1.76 4.48
CA VAL A 66 -5.10 -1.20 4.23
C VAL A 66 -5.09 -0.18 3.09
N LYS A 67 -4.05 0.66 3.00
CA LYS A 67 -3.95 1.68 1.92
C LYS A 67 -3.42 1.11 0.59
N SER A 68 -2.98 -0.14 0.57
CA SER A 68 -2.35 -0.78 -0.59
C SER A 68 -3.19 -1.95 -1.11
N ASP A 69 -3.00 -3.16 -0.56
CA ASP A 69 -3.44 -4.43 -1.15
C ASP A 69 -4.24 -5.34 -0.20
N ASP A 70 -4.49 -4.91 1.04
CA ASP A 70 -5.41 -5.61 1.94
C ASP A 70 -6.87 -5.35 1.53
N VAL A 71 -7.45 -6.30 0.79
CA VAL A 71 -8.80 -6.21 0.22
C VAL A 71 -9.89 -6.17 1.30
N GLU A 72 -9.71 -6.92 2.39
CA GLU A 72 -10.67 -6.94 3.49
C GLU A 72 -10.51 -5.69 4.36
N GLY A 73 -9.26 -5.39 4.74
CA GLY A 73 -8.92 -4.24 5.57
C GLY A 73 -9.35 -2.91 4.96
N ARG A 74 -9.15 -2.71 3.65
CA ARG A 74 -9.56 -1.46 2.96
C ARG A 74 -11.06 -1.21 3.01
N THR A 75 -11.86 -2.28 2.89
CA THR A 75 -13.32 -2.18 2.88
C THR A 75 -13.84 -1.87 4.28
N LYS A 76 -13.31 -2.58 5.29
CA LYS A 76 -13.63 -2.34 6.70
C LYS A 76 -13.27 -0.93 7.12
N ILE A 77 -12.08 -0.44 6.75
CA ILE A 77 -11.67 0.91 7.12
C ILE A 77 -12.55 1.97 6.48
N TYR A 78 -12.93 1.81 5.21
CA TYR A 78 -13.85 2.74 4.56
C TYR A 78 -15.20 2.79 5.28
N GLU A 79 -15.78 1.64 5.63
CA GLU A 79 -17.02 1.59 6.42
C GLU A 79 -16.87 2.21 7.81
N SER A 80 -15.74 1.96 8.47
CA SER A 80 -15.44 2.46 9.81
C SER A 80 -15.33 3.99 9.81
N MET A 81 -14.70 4.57 8.77
CA MET A 81 -14.61 6.02 8.56
C MET A 81 -16.00 6.64 8.34
N VAL A 82 -16.88 5.98 7.58
CA VAL A 82 -18.26 6.44 7.38
C VAL A 82 -19.06 6.37 8.69
N LYS A 83 -18.81 5.37 9.53
CA LYS A 83 -19.45 5.19 10.86
C LYS A 83 -18.83 6.08 11.94
N GLY A 84 -17.75 6.81 11.66
CA GLY A 84 -17.01 7.62 12.63
C GLY A 84 -16.22 6.82 13.67
N GLN A 85 -16.00 5.52 13.43
CA GLN A 85 -15.19 4.65 14.29
C GLN A 85 -13.86 4.37 13.57
N ASN A 86 -12.73 4.83 14.11
CA ASN A 86 -11.43 4.64 13.47
C ASN A 86 -10.75 3.38 14.03
N ILE A 87 -11.22 2.21 13.61
CA ILE A 87 -10.63 0.92 13.99
C ILE A 87 -9.75 0.44 12.85
N LEU A 88 -8.46 0.24 13.12
CA LEU A 88 -7.50 -0.29 12.16
C LEU A 88 -7.18 -1.74 12.48
N GLU A 89 -7.74 -2.65 11.69
CA GLU A 89 -7.41 -4.07 11.69
C GLU A 89 -6.67 -4.39 10.38
N ALA A 90 -5.34 -4.47 10.48
CA ALA A 90 -4.50 -4.83 9.34
C ALA A 90 -4.42 -6.36 9.21
N GLY A 91 -4.80 -6.88 8.04
CA GLY A 91 -4.66 -8.28 7.68
C GLY A 91 -3.32 -8.61 7.03
N THR A 92 -3.25 -9.81 6.44
CA THR A 92 -2.13 -10.21 5.58
C THR A 92 -2.25 -9.58 4.20
N PRO A 93 -1.21 -8.89 3.69
CA PRO A 93 -1.19 -8.34 2.33
C PRO A 93 -1.42 -9.42 1.27
N LEU A 94 -2.22 -9.12 0.25
CA LEU A 94 -2.43 -10.06 -0.85
C LEU A 94 -1.15 -10.31 -1.66
N SER A 95 -0.26 -9.31 -1.75
CA SER A 95 1.05 -9.49 -2.40
C SER A 95 1.88 -10.62 -1.77
N PHE A 96 1.73 -10.87 -0.47
CA PHE A 96 2.39 -11.97 0.22
C PHE A 96 1.82 -13.34 -0.20
N ASP A 97 0.51 -13.43 -0.38
CA ASP A 97 -0.14 -14.65 -0.88
C ASP A 97 0.24 -14.93 -2.34
N VAL A 98 0.31 -13.89 -3.16
CA VAL A 98 0.80 -13.99 -4.55
C VAL A 98 2.23 -14.52 -4.55
N LEU A 99 3.12 -13.99 -3.71
CA LEU A 99 4.50 -14.48 -3.54
C LEU A 99 4.53 -15.97 -3.16
N CYS A 100 3.73 -16.39 -2.18
CA CYS A 100 3.65 -17.79 -1.77
C CYS A 100 3.21 -18.71 -2.91
N ASN A 101 2.24 -18.26 -3.73
CA ASN A 101 1.75 -19.01 -4.87
C ASN A 101 2.77 -19.08 -6.01
N GLU A 102 3.50 -17.99 -6.28
CA GLU A 102 4.59 -17.95 -7.26
C GLU A 102 5.72 -18.93 -6.89
N LEU A 103 6.11 -18.96 -5.61
CA LEU A 103 7.12 -19.90 -5.10
C LEU A 103 6.63 -21.35 -5.16
N ARG A 104 5.35 -21.61 -4.86
CA ARG A 104 4.75 -22.94 -5.03
C ARG A 104 4.75 -23.39 -6.49
N GLY A 105 4.57 -22.48 -7.44
CA GLY A 105 4.70 -22.74 -8.88
C GLY A 105 6.10 -23.23 -9.30
N LEU A 106 7.14 -22.86 -8.54
CA LEU A 106 8.52 -23.33 -8.73
C LEU A 106 8.82 -24.65 -8.00
N GLY A 107 7.83 -25.26 -7.34
CA GLY A 107 8.00 -26.47 -6.53
C GLY A 107 8.52 -26.21 -5.11
N LEU A 108 8.58 -24.95 -4.67
CA LEU A 108 8.98 -24.58 -3.31
C LEU A 108 7.74 -24.46 -2.41
N ASN A 109 7.64 -25.30 -1.38
CA ASN A 109 6.52 -25.25 -0.44
C ASN A 109 6.89 -24.41 0.81
N ILE A 110 6.27 -23.24 0.93
CA ILE A 110 6.41 -22.37 2.10
C ILE A 110 5.13 -22.50 2.95
N GLN A 111 5.31 -22.73 4.24
CA GLN A 111 4.24 -22.82 5.23
C GLN A 111 4.50 -21.87 6.38
N LEU A 112 3.46 -21.16 6.82
CA LEU A 112 3.52 -20.31 8.00
C LEU A 112 3.33 -21.18 9.24
N GLU A 113 4.37 -21.31 10.07
CA GLU A 113 4.27 -21.99 11.35
C GLU A 113 3.87 -21.04 12.46
N LYS A 114 2.78 -21.35 13.17
CA LYS A 114 2.44 -20.64 14.40
C LYS A 114 3.28 -21.21 15.54
N LYS A 115 4.20 -20.40 16.08
CA LYS A 115 4.96 -20.80 17.27
C LYS A 115 3.99 -21.08 18.43
N ARG A 116 3.88 -22.34 18.86
CA ARG A 116 3.22 -22.71 20.12
C ARG A 116 4.07 -22.16 21.28
N LEU A 117 3.73 -20.98 21.77
CA LEU A 117 4.20 -20.48 23.06
C LEU A 117 3.54 -21.29 24.18
N GLY A 118 4.10 -22.46 24.51
CA GLY A 118 3.59 -23.28 25.62
C GLY A 118 3.77 -24.80 25.52
N GLY A 119 4.90 -25.29 25.01
CA GLY A 119 5.32 -26.67 25.25
C GLY A 119 6.36 -26.68 26.35
N THR A 120 5.96 -26.94 27.58
CA THR A 120 6.86 -27.29 28.68
C THR A 120 7.81 -28.39 28.22
N ALA A 121 9.11 -28.09 28.18
CA ALA A 121 10.13 -29.12 28.11
C ALA A 121 9.96 -30.01 29.35
N LEU A 122 9.69 -31.30 29.12
CA LEU A 122 9.80 -32.36 30.12
C LEU A 122 11.26 -32.56 30.50
#